data_AF-A0A7L5UI05-F1
#
_entry.id   AF-A0A7L5UI05-F1
#
_cell.length_a   1.000
_cell.length_b   1.000
_cell.length_c   1.000
_cell.angle_alpha   90.00
_cell.angle_beta   90.00
_cell.angle_gamma   90.00
#
_symmetry.space_group_name_H-M   'P 1'
#
loop_
_entity.id
_entity.type
_entity.pdbx_description
1 polymer ?
#
loop_
_entity_poly.entity_id
_entity_poly.type
_entity_poly.pdbx_seq_one_letter_code
_entity_poly.pdbx_strand_id
1 'polypeptide(L)'
;MENENEVQTQQPVQEQDNQPTQNEGQEEKPKVEFTPEQQEAINSLIAEKVAKVKAKSDAKIQANNQKAEQEKKDAIQKAIARTKMSAEERAKAEAEDRRKKLEADKAELVKMKRELSTKSMLMDKGISADMLPLIMGKDDEETQQNLALLDNYVKAETQKAVNKLMAGHHTGIGNTGNGTQVTGDNPWSKQAWNLTKQQQIIASNPEQAQQMIAQAQPTGYYIH
;
A
#
# COMPACT_ATOMS: atom_id res chain seq x y z
N MET A 1 0.34 -66.79 27.20
CA MET A 1 0.47 -67.12 28.63
C MET A 1 1.56 -66.18 29.13
N GLU A 2 1.16 -64.95 29.45
CA GLU A 2 0.71 -64.54 30.80
C GLU A 2 1.94 -64.03 31.58
N ASN A 3 2.03 -62.71 31.81
CA ASN A 3 1.52 -62.02 33.02
C ASN A 3 2.52 -62.31 34.18
N GLU A 4 3.06 -61.41 35.01
CA GLU A 4 2.62 -60.15 35.65
C GLU A 4 3.92 -59.42 36.10
N ASN A 5 4.07 -58.10 35.99
CA ASN A 5 3.56 -57.01 36.85
C ASN A 5 4.29 -56.89 38.22
N GLU A 6 4.92 -55.73 38.45
CA GLU A 6 5.12 -55.02 39.74
C GLU A 6 6.10 -53.85 39.47
N VAL A 7 5.62 -52.64 39.11
CA VAL A 7 5.06 -51.57 39.97
C VAL A 7 6.06 -51.10 41.04
N GLN A 8 6.75 -49.99 40.76
CA GLN A 8 7.25 -49.07 41.79
C GLN A 8 6.62 -47.69 41.59
N THR A 9 5.45 -47.57 42.20
CA THR A 9 4.93 -46.43 42.96
C THR A 9 5.70 -45.11 42.97
N GLN A 10 5.06 -44.09 42.39
CA GLN A 10 5.00 -42.76 43.00
C GLN A 10 3.52 -42.33 43.04
N GLN A 11 2.97 -42.23 44.25
CA GLN A 11 1.73 -41.51 44.57
C GLN A 11 2.10 -40.14 45.19
N PRO A 12 1.15 -39.28 45.58
CA PRO A 12 0.54 -38.28 44.71
C PRO A 12 0.76 -36.87 45.29
N VAL A 13 1.05 -35.87 44.45
CA VAL A 13 0.95 -34.48 44.93
C VAL A 13 -0.53 -34.13 44.98
N GLN A 14 -1.00 -33.94 46.21
CA GLN A 14 -2.37 -33.64 46.57
C GLN A 14 -2.84 -32.34 45.89
N GLU A 15 -4.01 -32.45 45.26
CA GLU A 15 -4.87 -31.34 44.84
C GLU A 15 -5.20 -30.47 46.05
N GLN A 16 -4.80 -29.20 46.00
CA GLN A 16 -5.34 -28.20 46.88
C GLN A 16 -6.46 -27.47 46.13
N ASP A 17 -7.66 -27.92 46.46
CA ASP A 17 -8.94 -27.31 46.20
C ASP A 17 -8.93 -25.83 46.63
N ASN A 18 -9.12 -24.93 45.67
CA ASN A 18 -9.69 -23.62 45.95
C ASN A 18 -10.28 -23.04 44.66
N GLN A 19 -11.50 -23.46 44.33
CA GLN A 19 -12.39 -22.57 43.57
C GLN A 19 -12.70 -21.32 44.41
N PRO A 20 -12.81 -20.15 43.76
CA PRO A 20 -14.17 -19.71 43.47
C PRO A 20 -14.41 -19.62 41.96
N THR A 21 -15.44 -20.35 41.55
CA THR A 21 -16.40 -19.99 40.51
C THR A 21 -16.40 -18.52 40.09
N GLN A 22 -16.20 -18.29 38.79
CA GLN A 22 -17.07 -17.41 38.03
C GLN A 22 -17.13 -17.87 36.57
N ASN A 23 -18.29 -18.43 36.25
CA ASN A 23 -18.74 -18.87 34.95
C ASN A 23 -19.30 -17.64 34.22
N GLU A 24 -18.61 -17.14 33.20
CA GLU A 24 -19.19 -16.19 32.24
C GLU A 24 -18.70 -16.53 30.82
N GLY A 25 -19.63 -17.03 30.00
CA GLY A 25 -19.60 -16.80 28.55
C GLY A 25 -19.01 -17.89 27.65
N GLN A 26 -19.39 -19.15 27.78
CA GLN A 26 -19.36 -20.04 26.60
C GLN A 26 -20.59 -19.74 25.74
N GLU A 27 -20.41 -18.88 24.74
CA GLU A 27 -21.33 -18.79 23.59
C GLU A 27 -21.35 -20.15 22.88
N GLU A 28 -22.40 -20.95 23.11
CA GLU A 28 -22.75 -22.04 22.21
C GLU A 28 -23.05 -21.44 20.83
N LYS A 29 -22.10 -21.60 19.89
CA LYS A 29 -22.35 -21.27 18.49
C LYS A 29 -23.55 -22.09 18.01
N PRO A 30 -24.58 -21.48 17.40
CA PRO A 30 -25.74 -22.21 16.93
C PRO A 30 -25.29 -23.23 15.88
N LYS A 31 -25.63 -24.51 16.09
CA LYS A 31 -25.44 -25.55 15.09
C LYS A 31 -26.40 -25.26 13.94
N VAL A 32 -25.85 -24.80 12.81
CA VAL A 32 -26.61 -24.53 11.59
C VAL A 32 -27.11 -25.86 11.04
N GLU A 33 -28.40 -26.13 11.18
CA GLU A 33 -29.08 -27.27 10.54
C GLU A 33 -29.73 -26.78 9.24
N PHE A 34 -29.30 -27.36 8.12
CA PHE A 34 -29.86 -27.05 6.81
C PHE A 34 -31.14 -27.84 6.59
N THR A 35 -32.16 -27.22 6.00
CA THR A 35 -33.34 -27.95 5.54
C THR A 35 -32.96 -28.93 4.43
N PRO A 36 -33.73 -30.00 4.17
CA PRO A 36 -33.45 -30.94 3.09
C PRO A 36 -33.28 -30.26 1.72
N GLU A 37 -34.10 -29.24 1.43
CA GLU A 37 -34.00 -28.44 0.20
C GLU A 37 -32.71 -27.60 0.15
N GLN A 38 -32.29 -27.02 1.28
CA GLN A 38 -31.02 -26.29 1.38
C GLN A 38 -29.83 -27.24 1.21
N GLN A 39 -29.90 -28.45 1.75
CA GLN A 39 -28.85 -29.45 1.61
C GLN A 39 -28.73 -29.94 0.15
N GLU A 40 -29.84 -30.10 -0.55
CA GLU A 40 -29.84 -30.45 -1.98
C GLU A 40 -29.26 -29.31 -2.84
N ALA A 41 -29.64 -28.06 -2.57
CA ALA A 41 -29.05 -26.90 -3.24
C ALA A 41 -27.53 -26.78 -2.98
N ILE A 42 -27.08 -27.04 -1.75
CA ILE A 42 -25.66 -27.06 -1.38
C ILE A 42 -24.94 -28.20 -2.12
N ASN A 43 -25.50 -29.41 -2.13
CA ASN A 43 -24.92 -30.56 -2.83
C ASN A 43 -24.80 -30.32 -4.34
N SER A 44 -25.81 -29.69 -4.95
CA SER A 44 -25.81 -29.32 -6.37
C SER A 44 -24.73 -28.27 -6.67
N LEU A 45 -24.62 -27.23 -5.85
CA LEU A 45 -23.55 -26.22 -5.97
C LEU A 45 -22.16 -26.85 -5.80
N ILE A 46 -21.99 -27.76 -4.84
CA ILE A 46 -20.72 -28.49 -4.65
C ILE A 46 -20.42 -29.35 -5.87
N ALA A 47 -21.38 -30.10 -6.40
CA ALA A 47 -21.21 -30.92 -7.59
C ALA A 47 -20.81 -30.09 -8.81
N GLU A 48 -21.47 -28.94 -9.04
CA GLU A 48 -21.13 -28.01 -10.12
C GLU A 48 -19.71 -27.44 -9.94
N LYS A 49 -19.35 -27.02 -8.73
CA LYS A 49 -18.00 -26.51 -8.43
C LYS A 49 -16.94 -27.59 -8.60
N VAL A 50 -17.19 -28.81 -8.16
CA VAL A 50 -16.30 -29.97 -8.32
C VAL A 50 -16.13 -30.30 -9.80
N ALA A 51 -17.20 -30.33 -10.58
CA ALA A 51 -17.13 -30.55 -12.02
C ALA A 51 -16.30 -29.46 -12.72
N LYS A 52 -16.51 -28.19 -12.36
CA LYS A 52 -15.75 -27.05 -12.90
C LYS A 52 -14.27 -27.10 -12.50
N VAL A 53 -13.97 -27.53 -11.27
CA VAL A 53 -12.59 -27.71 -10.80
C VAL A 53 -11.91 -28.85 -11.53
N LYS A 54 -12.58 -30.01 -11.70
CA LYS A 54 -12.05 -31.13 -12.49
C LYS A 54 -11.78 -30.73 -13.94
N ALA A 55 -12.74 -30.10 -14.61
CA ALA A 55 -12.56 -29.63 -15.98
C ALA A 55 -11.37 -28.66 -16.13
N LYS A 56 -11.19 -27.74 -15.18
CA LYS A 56 -10.02 -26.84 -15.16
C LYS A 56 -8.71 -27.58 -14.90
N SER A 57 -8.73 -28.57 -14.01
CA SER A 57 -7.57 -29.41 -13.70
C SER A 57 -7.16 -30.23 -14.92
N ASP A 58 -8.11 -30.90 -15.57
CA ASP A 58 -7.87 -31.73 -16.75
C ASP A 58 -7.36 -30.90 -17.93
N ALA A 59 -7.95 -29.71 -18.16
CA ALA A 59 -7.46 -28.77 -19.16
C ALA A 59 -6.02 -28.31 -18.87
N LYS A 60 -5.68 -28.08 -17.59
CA LYS A 60 -4.32 -27.68 -17.20
C LYS A 60 -3.31 -28.82 -17.33
N ILE A 61 -3.71 -30.05 -17.00
CA ILE A 61 -2.88 -31.25 -17.20
C ILE A 61 -2.65 -31.45 -18.70
N GLN A 62 -3.68 -31.32 -19.53
CA GLN A 62 -3.56 -31.46 -20.98
C GLN A 62 -2.65 -30.37 -21.58
N ALA A 63 -2.82 -29.11 -21.17
CA ALA A 63 -1.96 -28.01 -21.62
C ALA A 63 -0.50 -28.20 -21.19
N ASN A 64 -0.25 -28.67 -19.97
CA ASN A 64 1.09 -28.97 -19.48
C ASN A 64 1.72 -30.13 -20.25
N ASN A 65 0.97 -31.19 -20.53
CA ASN A 65 1.45 -32.32 -21.32
C ASN A 65 1.76 -31.92 -22.77
N GLN A 66 0.91 -31.11 -23.40
CA GLN A 66 1.16 -30.56 -24.74
C GLN A 66 2.40 -29.67 -24.75
N LYS A 67 2.56 -28.80 -23.74
CA LYS A 67 3.75 -27.95 -23.60
C LYS A 67 5.02 -28.79 -23.42
N ALA A 68 5.00 -29.79 -22.54
CA ALA A 68 6.13 -30.68 -22.33
C ALA A 68 6.49 -31.48 -23.59
N GLU A 69 5.50 -31.94 -24.35
CA GLU A 69 5.72 -32.64 -25.62
C GLU A 69 6.31 -31.71 -26.69
N GLN A 70 5.83 -30.45 -26.75
CA GLN A 70 6.40 -29.45 -27.64
C GLN A 70 7.84 -29.11 -27.27
N GLU A 71 8.14 -28.90 -25.99
CA GLU A 71 9.49 -28.63 -25.49
C GLU A 71 10.46 -29.80 -25.78
N LYS A 72 9.99 -31.05 -25.66
CA LYS A 72 10.77 -32.24 -26.06
C LYS A 72 11.07 -32.23 -27.56
N LYS A 73 10.07 -31.96 -28.40
CA LYS A 73 10.25 -31.89 -29.86
C LYS A 73 11.23 -30.79 -30.24
N ASP A 74 11.11 -29.61 -29.65
CA ASP A 74 12.00 -28.47 -29.90
C ASP A 74 13.44 -28.78 -29.44
N ALA A 75 13.60 -29.45 -28.29
CA ALA A 75 14.90 -29.88 -27.80
C ALA A 75 15.56 -30.92 -28.72
N ILE A 76 14.79 -31.90 -29.19
CA ILE A 76 15.27 -32.90 -30.17
C ILE A 76 15.65 -32.23 -31.48
N GLN A 77 14.82 -31.32 -32.01
CA GLN A 77 15.14 -30.57 -33.23
C GLN A 77 16.39 -29.70 -33.05
N LYS A 78 16.55 -29.01 -31.92
CA LYS A 78 17.77 -28.25 -31.61
C LYS A 78 18.99 -29.15 -31.49
N ALA A 79 18.87 -30.33 -30.90
CA ALA A 79 19.96 -31.30 -30.82
C ALA A 79 20.35 -31.81 -32.22
N ILE A 80 19.37 -32.14 -33.08
CA ILE A 80 19.60 -32.54 -34.47
C ILE A 80 20.22 -31.39 -35.28
N ALA A 81 19.76 -30.15 -35.09
CA ALA A 81 20.36 -28.99 -35.73
C ALA A 81 21.81 -28.79 -35.28
N ARG A 82 22.10 -28.93 -33.98
CA ARG A 82 23.45 -28.81 -33.42
C ARG A 82 24.40 -29.94 -33.84
N THR A 83 23.89 -31.14 -34.13
CA THR A 83 24.69 -32.23 -34.69
C THR A 83 24.91 -32.09 -36.20
N LYS A 84 23.98 -31.46 -36.92
CA LYS A 84 24.13 -31.11 -38.34
C LYS A 84 24.99 -29.87 -38.58
N MET A 85 25.12 -28.99 -37.59
CA MET A 85 25.98 -27.81 -37.64
C MET A 85 27.46 -28.21 -37.60
N SER A 86 28.25 -27.62 -38.49
CA SER A 86 29.72 -27.74 -38.46
C SER A 86 30.27 -27.14 -37.15
N ALA A 87 31.53 -27.45 -36.81
CA ALA A 87 32.18 -26.86 -35.63
C ALA A 87 32.12 -25.31 -35.62
N GLU A 88 32.16 -24.69 -36.81
CA GLU A 88 32.00 -23.24 -36.99
C GLU A 88 30.59 -22.73 -36.72
N GLU A 89 29.55 -23.43 -37.18
CA GLU A 89 28.17 -23.03 -36.88
C GLU A 89 27.83 -23.20 -35.40
N ARG A 90 28.36 -24.22 -34.75
CA ARG A 90 28.21 -24.40 -33.29
C ARG A 90 28.90 -23.26 -32.53
N ALA A 91 30.10 -22.85 -32.97
CA ALA A 91 30.80 -21.71 -32.38
C ALA A 91 30.04 -20.38 -32.58
N LYS A 92 29.44 -20.16 -33.76
CA LYS A 92 28.59 -18.98 -34.02
C LYS A 92 27.31 -18.98 -33.18
N ALA A 93 26.64 -20.11 -33.06
CA ALA A 93 25.43 -20.24 -32.25
C ALA A 93 25.71 -19.98 -30.76
N GLU A 94 26.82 -20.53 -30.25
CA GLU A 94 27.22 -20.31 -28.85
C GLU A 94 27.67 -18.86 -28.60
N ALA A 95 28.35 -18.23 -29.57
CA ALA A 95 28.68 -16.81 -29.50
C ALA A 95 27.42 -15.92 -29.49
N GLU A 96 26.41 -16.25 -30.31
CA GLU A 96 25.15 -15.51 -30.35
C GLU A 96 24.32 -15.70 -29.07
N ASP A 97 24.27 -16.92 -28.52
CA ASP A 97 23.62 -17.19 -27.23
C ASP A 97 24.31 -16.41 -26.09
N ARG A 98 25.65 -16.39 -26.06
CA ARG A 98 26.41 -15.55 -25.11
C ARG A 98 26.11 -14.07 -25.30
N ARG A 99 26.04 -13.58 -26.54
CA ARG A 99 25.72 -12.19 -26.85
C ARG A 99 24.33 -11.81 -26.34
N LYS A 100 23.32 -12.62 -26.63
CA LYS A 100 21.94 -12.42 -26.16
C LYS A 100 21.85 -12.44 -24.64
N LYS A 101 22.56 -13.37 -23.99
CA LYS A 101 22.61 -13.43 -22.52
C LYS A 101 23.23 -12.16 -21.94
N LEU A 102 24.37 -11.71 -22.46
CA LEU A 102 25.01 -10.47 -22.04
C LEU A 102 24.12 -9.25 -22.26
N GLU A 103 23.36 -9.21 -23.36
CA GLU A 103 22.43 -8.12 -23.66
C GLU A 103 21.23 -8.11 -22.70
N ALA A 104 20.68 -9.29 -22.37
CA ALA A 104 19.64 -9.43 -21.36
C ALA A 104 20.13 -9.04 -19.96
N ASP A 105 21.29 -9.54 -19.54
CA ASP A 105 21.90 -9.22 -18.25
C ASP A 105 22.18 -7.70 -18.14
N LYS A 106 22.64 -7.06 -19.22
CA LYS A 106 22.82 -5.60 -19.28
C LYS A 106 21.49 -4.85 -19.15
N ALA A 107 20.45 -5.28 -19.85
CA ALA A 107 19.13 -4.66 -19.76
C ALA A 107 18.54 -4.78 -18.35
N GLU A 108 18.74 -5.93 -17.69
CA GLU A 108 18.32 -6.15 -16.31
C GLU A 108 19.10 -5.26 -15.33
N LEU A 109 20.43 -5.14 -15.50
CA LEU A 109 21.24 -4.24 -14.68
C LEU A 109 20.83 -2.77 -14.82
N VAL A 110 20.54 -2.32 -16.04
CA VAL A 110 20.03 -0.96 -16.29
C VAL A 110 18.70 -0.75 -15.56
N LYS A 111 17.79 -1.73 -15.65
CA LYS A 111 16.51 -1.68 -14.95
C LYS A 111 16.70 -1.62 -13.43
N MET A 112 17.52 -2.50 -12.84
CA MET A 112 17.79 -2.51 -11.41
C MET A 112 18.44 -1.21 -10.92
N LYS A 113 19.40 -0.68 -11.68
CA LYS A 113 20.04 0.61 -11.36
C LYS A 113 19.01 1.74 -11.34
N ARG A 114 18.10 1.76 -12.33
CA ARG A 114 17.03 2.75 -12.39
C ARG A 114 16.07 2.60 -11.21
N GLU A 115 15.60 1.38 -10.92
CA GLU A 115 14.73 1.11 -9.77
C GLU A 115 15.35 1.60 -8.46
N LEU A 116 16.65 1.31 -8.24
CA LEU A 116 17.36 1.77 -7.06
C LEU A 116 17.47 3.29 -7.01
N SER A 117 17.85 3.93 -8.12
CA SER A 117 17.95 5.39 -8.25
C SER A 117 16.63 6.07 -7.92
N THR A 118 15.53 5.62 -8.55
CA THR A 118 14.19 6.15 -8.31
C THR A 118 13.75 5.91 -6.87
N LYS A 119 14.02 4.74 -6.30
CA LYS A 119 13.68 4.44 -4.90
C LYS A 119 14.38 5.40 -3.94
N SER A 120 15.67 5.70 -4.17
CA SER A 120 16.39 6.71 -3.38
C SER A 120 15.74 8.09 -3.50
N MET A 121 15.40 8.53 -4.72
CA MET A 121 14.71 9.82 -4.92
C MET A 121 13.34 9.91 -4.23
N LEU A 122 12.59 8.80 -4.21
CA LEU A 122 11.32 8.73 -3.48
C LEU A 122 11.55 8.86 -1.98
N MET A 123 12.53 8.14 -1.43
CA MET A 123 12.90 8.24 -0.01
C MET A 123 13.34 9.66 0.38
N ASP A 124 14.17 10.30 -0.44
CA ASP A 124 14.65 11.68 -0.21
C ASP A 124 13.49 12.69 -0.16
N LYS A 125 12.40 12.41 -0.88
CA LYS A 125 11.17 13.23 -0.88
C LYS A 125 10.14 12.79 0.16
N GLY A 126 10.44 11.78 0.97
CA GLY A 126 9.50 11.23 1.96
C GLY A 126 8.32 10.47 1.34
N ILE A 127 8.46 10.01 0.09
CA ILE A 127 7.44 9.26 -0.65
C ILE A 127 7.71 7.76 -0.47
N SER A 128 6.66 6.97 -0.23
CA SER A 128 6.80 5.50 -0.10
C SER A 128 7.35 4.87 -1.39
N ALA A 129 8.19 3.85 -1.23
CA ALA A 129 8.70 3.02 -2.32
C ALA A 129 7.57 2.28 -3.07
N ASP A 130 6.38 2.14 -2.48
CA ASP A 130 5.21 1.54 -3.15
C ASP A 130 4.76 2.34 -4.38
N MET A 131 5.16 3.62 -4.46
CA MET A 131 4.87 4.49 -5.61
C MET A 131 5.82 4.25 -6.78
N LEU A 132 6.87 3.41 -6.62
CA LEU A 132 7.85 3.12 -7.66
C LEU A 132 7.22 2.67 -8.99
N PRO A 133 6.23 1.74 -9.03
CA PRO A 133 5.62 1.30 -10.29
C PRO A 133 4.82 2.40 -11.00
N LEU A 134 4.41 3.44 -10.28
CA LEU A 134 3.62 4.56 -10.81
C LEU A 134 4.52 5.71 -11.28
N ILE A 135 5.69 5.87 -10.67
CA ILE A 135 6.58 7.01 -10.92
C ILE A 135 7.73 6.67 -11.86
N MET A 136 8.20 5.42 -11.86
CA MET A 136 9.30 4.99 -12.72
C MET A 136 8.89 5.01 -14.20
N GLY A 137 9.49 5.94 -14.95
CA GLY A 137 9.32 6.06 -16.40
C GLY A 137 10.21 5.13 -17.20
N LYS A 138 10.16 5.26 -18.53
CA LYS A 138 11.01 4.56 -19.49
C LYS A 138 12.48 4.92 -19.30
N ASP A 139 12.77 6.12 -18.85
CA ASP A 139 14.11 6.61 -18.56
C ASP A 139 14.11 7.52 -17.31
N ASP A 140 15.31 8.01 -16.96
CA ASP A 140 15.51 8.87 -15.79
C ASP A 140 14.82 10.23 -15.94
N GLU A 141 14.68 10.72 -17.18
CA GLU A 141 14.05 12.02 -17.46
C GLU A 141 12.54 11.95 -17.27
N GLU A 142 11.89 10.93 -17.85
CA GLU A 142 10.46 10.66 -17.64
C GLU A 142 10.14 10.39 -16.16
N THR A 143 11.03 9.67 -15.47
CA THR A 143 10.89 9.45 -14.02
C THR A 143 10.91 10.76 -13.24
N GLN A 144 11.82 11.67 -13.56
CA GLN A 144 11.88 13.00 -12.91
C GLN A 144 10.63 13.84 -13.22
N GLN A 145 10.12 13.79 -14.45
CA GLN A 145 8.89 14.47 -14.83
C GLN A 145 7.68 13.94 -14.04
N ASN A 146 7.53 12.62 -13.95
CA ASN A 146 6.47 11.98 -13.17
C ASN A 146 6.54 12.37 -11.68
N LEU A 147 7.76 12.43 -11.14
CA LEU A 147 7.99 12.84 -9.75
C LEU A 147 7.63 14.30 -9.50
N ALA A 148 7.95 15.20 -10.44
CA ALA A 148 7.57 16.61 -10.37
C ALA A 148 6.06 16.81 -10.46
N LEU A 149 5.38 16.04 -11.31
CA LEU A 149 3.91 16.05 -11.40
C LEU A 149 3.26 15.59 -10.09
N LEU A 150 3.76 14.51 -9.49
CA LEU A 150 3.27 14.03 -8.19
C LEU A 150 3.46 15.09 -7.11
N ASP A 151 4.63 15.70 -7.02
CA ASP A 151 4.94 16.73 -6.02
C ASP A 151 3.98 17.94 -6.14
N ASN A 152 3.73 18.41 -7.37
CA ASN A 152 2.78 19.48 -7.62
C ASN A 152 1.34 19.10 -7.26
N TYR A 153 0.91 17.88 -7.60
CA TYR A 153 -0.42 17.38 -7.27
C TYR A 153 -0.63 17.30 -5.75
N VAL A 154 0.32 16.71 -5.03
CA VAL A 154 0.27 16.58 -3.56
C VAL A 154 0.22 17.97 -2.92
N LYS A 155 1.09 18.90 -3.32
CA LYS A 155 1.06 20.28 -2.81
C LYS A 155 -0.30 20.96 -3.04
N ALA A 156 -0.87 20.81 -4.23
CA ALA A 156 -2.18 21.38 -4.55
C ALA A 156 -3.30 20.77 -3.69
N GLU A 157 -3.34 19.45 -3.52
CA GLU A 157 -4.35 18.78 -2.72
C GLU A 157 -4.17 19.05 -1.22
N THR A 158 -2.95 19.09 -0.70
CA THR A 158 -2.67 19.51 0.69
C THR A 158 -3.13 20.94 0.92
N GLN A 159 -2.84 21.87 0.00
CA GLN A 159 -3.33 23.25 0.11
C GLN A 159 -4.86 23.32 0.10
N LYS A 160 -5.53 22.56 -0.77
CA LYS A 160 -7.00 22.48 -0.79
C LYS A 160 -7.56 21.90 0.51
N ALA A 161 -6.96 20.84 1.02
CA ALA A 161 -7.37 20.20 2.27
C ALA A 161 -7.20 21.15 3.46
N VAL A 162 -6.07 21.84 3.55
CA VAL A 162 -5.81 22.87 4.56
C VAL A 162 -6.82 24.01 4.44
N ASN A 163 -7.06 24.53 3.23
CA ASN A 163 -8.07 25.58 3.00
C ASN A 163 -9.47 25.12 3.42
N LYS A 164 -9.86 23.86 3.13
CA LYS A 164 -11.13 23.27 3.58
C LYS A 164 -11.20 23.10 5.08
N LEU A 165 -10.12 22.70 5.75
CA LEU A 165 -10.07 22.58 7.21
C LEU A 165 -10.21 23.95 7.86
N MET A 166 -9.49 24.95 7.35
CA MET A 166 -9.60 26.35 7.79
C MET A 166 -10.99 26.93 7.50
N ALA A 167 -11.64 26.45 6.44
CA ALA A 167 -13.03 26.79 6.14
C ALA A 167 -14.06 26.03 7.00
N GLY A 168 -13.78 24.80 7.41
CA GLY A 168 -14.67 24.03 8.27
C GLY A 168 -14.68 24.50 9.73
N HIS A 169 -13.64 25.21 10.16
CA HIS A 169 -13.47 25.68 11.53
C HIS A 169 -14.13 27.04 11.83
N HIS A 170 -14.92 27.60 10.91
CA HIS A 170 -15.69 28.84 11.12
C HIS A 170 -17.19 28.57 11.30
N THR A 171 -17.56 27.78 12.31
CA THR A 171 -18.95 27.76 12.78
C THR A 171 -18.99 27.87 14.30
N GLY A 172 -19.26 29.09 14.76
CA GLY A 172 -19.65 29.34 16.15
C GLY A 172 -19.33 30.74 16.67
N ILE A 173 -20.18 31.71 16.35
CA ILE A 173 -20.86 32.65 17.27
C ILE A 173 -21.51 33.72 16.38
N GLY A 174 -22.85 33.72 16.33
CA GLY A 174 -23.64 34.67 15.54
C GLY A 174 -23.74 36.05 16.17
N ASN A 175 -24.18 37.04 15.40
CA ASN A 175 -25.51 37.65 15.53
C ASN A 175 -25.69 38.82 14.54
N THR A 176 -26.91 38.91 14.03
CA THR A 176 -27.61 40.01 13.36
C THR A 176 -27.21 41.43 13.78
N GLY A 177 -27.11 42.36 12.81
CA GLY A 177 -27.24 43.81 13.09
C GLY A 177 -26.53 44.75 12.12
N ASN A 178 -27.31 45.51 11.35
CA ASN A 178 -26.87 46.75 10.67
C ASN A 178 -26.27 47.74 11.68
N GLY A 179 -25.17 48.42 11.32
CA GLY A 179 -24.73 49.65 11.97
C GLY A 179 -23.22 49.74 12.20
N THR A 180 -22.57 50.59 11.41
CA THR A 180 -21.23 51.16 11.54
C THR A 180 -20.55 51.04 12.92
N GLN A 181 -19.46 50.26 13.01
CA GLN A 181 -18.22 50.69 13.66
C GLN A 181 -17.09 49.67 13.41
N VAL A 182 -16.02 50.14 12.77
CA VAL A 182 -14.74 49.43 12.59
C VAL A 182 -14.02 49.37 13.93
N THR A 183 -14.46 48.51 14.84
CA THR A 183 -13.75 48.24 16.12
C THR A 183 -13.99 46.81 16.59
N GLY A 184 -14.07 45.84 15.68
CA GLY A 184 -14.28 44.42 16.01
C GLY A 184 -13.42 43.42 15.22
N ASP A 185 -12.85 43.83 14.08
CA ASP A 185 -12.19 42.91 13.13
C ASP A 185 -10.67 43.09 13.02
N ASN A 186 -10.04 43.81 13.95
CA ASN A 186 -8.59 43.97 13.93
C ASN A 186 -7.90 42.71 14.50
N PRO A 187 -7.11 41.98 13.70
CA PRO A 187 -6.54 40.70 14.12
C PRO A 187 -5.42 40.83 15.16
N TRP A 188 -4.97 42.05 15.49
CA TRP A 188 -4.06 42.34 16.61
C TRP A 188 -4.78 42.83 17.89
N SER A 189 -6.09 43.01 17.85
CA SER A 189 -6.87 43.38 19.04
C SER A 189 -7.04 42.19 19.98
N LYS A 190 -7.22 42.45 21.29
CA LYS A 190 -7.45 41.40 22.30
C LYS A 190 -8.72 40.60 22.05
N GLN A 191 -9.73 41.22 21.44
CA GLN A 191 -11.05 40.62 21.23
C GLN A 191 -11.14 39.79 19.94
N ALA A 192 -10.30 40.08 18.94
CA ALA A 192 -10.34 39.43 17.63
C ALA A 192 -8.96 38.88 17.19
N TRP A 193 -8.13 38.48 18.14
CA TRP A 193 -6.78 37.99 17.87
C TRP A 193 -6.79 36.79 16.91
N ASN A 194 -6.11 36.92 15.77
CA ASN A 194 -6.06 35.86 14.76
C ASN A 194 -4.72 35.82 14.02
N LEU A 195 -3.85 34.90 14.42
CA LEU A 195 -2.49 34.77 13.88
C LEU A 195 -2.43 34.53 12.37
N THR A 196 -3.36 33.77 11.81
CA THR A 196 -3.39 33.48 10.37
C THR A 196 -3.69 34.73 9.56
N LYS A 197 -4.68 35.53 10.00
CA LYS A 197 -4.98 36.82 9.37
C LYS A 197 -3.82 37.80 9.52
N GLN A 198 -3.12 37.79 10.65
CA GLN A 198 -1.91 38.59 10.83
C GLN A 198 -0.84 38.22 9.79
N GLN A 199 -0.51 36.93 9.62
CA GLN A 199 0.48 36.49 8.64
C GLN A 199 0.07 36.81 7.20
N GLN A 200 -1.21 36.64 6.86
CA GLN A 200 -1.73 36.97 5.54
C GLN A 200 -1.63 38.47 5.24
N ILE A 201 -2.00 39.32 6.20
CA ILE A 201 -1.89 40.79 6.06
C ILE A 201 -0.42 41.22 6.01
N ILE A 202 0.46 40.64 6.85
CA ILE A 202 1.90 40.92 6.78
C ILE A 202 2.49 40.55 5.41
N ALA A 203 2.10 39.40 4.85
CA ALA A 203 2.60 38.92 3.57
C ALA A 203 2.02 39.68 2.36
N SER A 204 0.79 40.20 2.47
CA SER A 204 0.11 40.90 1.37
C SER A 204 0.25 42.42 1.41
N ASN A 205 0.25 43.02 2.61
CA ASN A 205 0.31 44.45 2.82
C ASN A 205 0.91 44.81 4.20
N PRO A 206 2.25 44.90 4.29
CA PRO A 206 2.94 45.15 5.56
C PRO A 206 2.64 46.53 6.17
N GLU A 207 2.34 47.56 5.37
CA GLU A 207 1.98 48.89 5.89
C GLU A 207 0.61 48.87 6.58
N GLN A 208 -0.35 48.14 6.01
CA GLN A 208 -1.65 47.94 6.62
C GLN A 208 -1.53 47.16 7.94
N ALA A 209 -0.63 46.17 8.02
CA ALA A 209 -0.34 45.47 9.27
C ALA A 209 0.12 46.44 10.37
N GLN A 210 1.06 47.35 10.05
CA GLN A 210 1.57 48.33 11.01
C GLN A 210 0.48 49.29 11.51
N GLN A 211 -0.39 49.78 10.63
CA GLN A 211 -1.51 50.64 11.02
C GLN A 211 -2.49 49.90 11.95
N MET A 212 -2.79 48.64 11.65
CA MET A 212 -3.66 47.82 12.48
C MET A 212 -3.03 47.50 13.84
N ILE A 213 -1.73 47.20 13.89
CA ILE A 213 -1.00 47.01 15.15
C ILE A 213 -1.07 48.27 16.02
N ALA A 214 -0.81 49.45 15.43
CA ALA A 214 -0.86 50.73 16.14
C ALA A 214 -2.27 51.06 16.67
N GLN A 215 -3.32 50.76 15.90
CA GLN A 215 -4.72 50.94 16.31
C GLN A 215 -5.15 49.96 17.42
N ALA A 216 -4.56 48.76 17.47
CA ALA A 216 -4.90 47.74 18.45
C ALA A 216 -4.35 48.03 19.86
N GLN A 217 -3.41 48.97 19.98
CA GLN A 217 -2.66 49.29 21.21
C GLN A 217 -2.38 48.05 22.09
N PRO A 218 -1.62 47.07 21.56
CA PRO A 218 -1.37 45.83 22.28
C PRO A 218 -0.55 46.09 23.54
N THR A 219 -1.19 45.99 24.71
CA THR A 219 -0.51 45.97 26.01
C THR A 219 0.11 44.59 26.22
N GLY A 220 1.21 44.29 25.54
CA GLY A 220 1.93 43.01 25.68
C GLY A 220 2.92 42.78 24.54
N TYR A 221 4.14 42.38 24.91
CA TYR A 221 5.29 42.20 24.03
C TYR A 221 4.98 41.32 22.81
N TYR A 222 5.10 41.89 21.60
CA TYR A 222 5.25 41.13 20.36
C TYR A 222 6.71 41.24 19.91
N ILE A 223 7.33 40.07 19.72
CA ILE A 223 8.72 39.90 19.30
C ILE A 223 8.88 40.49 17.88
N HIS A 224 9.90 41.32 17.74
CA HIS A 224 10.26 42.07 16.53
C HIS A 224 10.76 41.17 15.41
#